data_AF-A0A8H7DLB9-F1
#
_entry.id   AF-A0A8H7DLB9-F1
#
_cell.length_a   1.000
_cell.length_b   1.000
_cell.length_c   1.000
_cell.angle_alpha   90.00
_cell.angle_beta   90.00
_cell.angle_gamma   90.00
#
_symmetry.space_group_name_H-M   'P 1'
#
loop_
_entity.id
_entity.type
_entity.pdbx_description
1 polymer ?
#
loop_
_entity_poly.entity_id
_entity_poly.type
_entity_poly.pdbx_seq_one_letter_code
_entity_poly.pdbx_strand_id
1 'polypeptide(L)'
;MSLAVFFKGILLIIAGLSHNYGLTPKDIKTVYHGQFFETMVLIWAVATRIVAMTLSTFHVIVMVALDFPQHISPAIFETLCPYPSTSIDTLRDLTTTFVLGVFVMVLASLLRGWCFHTLGRLFTYRVAVTSNHILVTSGPYAYVRHPSYTGVFMMLASAAFTYLLSHGNYIGERGIGFTPWKWLIYYWVICVAYSVISLRKRGASRRRVDESDVRRRVAEIQGKGPV
;
A
#
# COMPACT_ATOMS: atom_id res chain seq x y z
N MET A 1 3.76 29.82 -8.86
CA MET A 1 4.15 28.48 -8.39
C MET A 1 5.61 28.44 -8.04
N SER A 2 5.92 28.39 -6.75
CA SER A 2 7.31 28.17 -6.30
C SER A 2 7.86 26.83 -6.79
N LEU A 3 9.17 26.78 -7.03
CA LEU A 3 9.86 25.58 -7.53
C LEU A 3 9.70 24.39 -6.56
N ALA A 4 9.70 24.65 -5.26
CA ALA A 4 9.47 23.63 -4.22
C ALA A 4 8.08 23.00 -4.31
N VAL A 5 7.03 23.82 -4.49
CA VAL A 5 5.65 23.33 -4.67
C VAL A 5 5.52 22.44 -5.90
N PHE A 6 6.15 22.83 -7.02
CA PHE A 6 6.17 22.04 -8.24
C PHE A 6 6.81 20.66 -8.01
N PHE A 7 8.02 20.62 -7.42
CA PHE A 7 8.73 19.35 -7.17
C PHE A 7 7.98 18.45 -6.18
N LYS A 8 7.49 19.00 -5.07
CA LYS A 8 6.72 18.22 -4.08
C LYS A 8 5.42 17.69 -4.69
N GLY A 9 4.76 18.47 -5.56
CA GLY A 9 3.60 18.02 -6.33
C GLY A 9 3.92 16.82 -7.23
N ILE A 10 5.03 16.86 -7.98
CA ILE A 10 5.49 15.72 -8.79
C ILE A 10 5.75 14.50 -7.91
N LEU A 11 6.44 14.67 -6.78
CA LEU A 11 6.74 13.57 -5.86
C LEU A 11 5.47 12.94 -5.25
N LEU A 12 4.45 13.75 -4.94
CA LEU A 12 3.14 13.25 -4.47
C LEU A 12 2.41 12.46 -5.56
N ILE A 13 2.45 12.92 -6.81
CA ILE A 13 1.87 12.19 -7.96
C ILE A 13 2.60 10.85 -8.14
N ILE A 14 3.93 10.85 -8.11
CA ILE A 14 4.75 9.63 -8.20
C ILE A 14 4.43 8.68 -7.05
N ALA A 15 4.34 9.18 -5.81
CA ALA A 15 4.02 8.37 -4.63
C ALA A 15 2.64 7.74 -4.75
N GLY A 16 1.65 8.52 -5.19
CA GLY A 16 0.31 8.03 -5.47
C GLY A 16 0.33 6.91 -6.52
N LEU A 17 0.88 7.17 -7.71
CA LEU A 17 0.93 6.20 -8.81
C LEU A 17 1.68 4.93 -8.41
N SER A 18 2.81 5.07 -7.71
CA SER A 18 3.59 3.95 -7.18
C SER A 18 2.79 3.12 -6.18
N HIS A 19 2.07 3.78 -5.26
CA HIS A 19 1.19 3.09 -4.31
C HIS A 19 0.04 2.37 -5.03
N ASN A 20 -0.53 2.99 -6.05
CA ASN A 20 -1.61 2.43 -6.86
C ASN A 20 -1.14 1.16 -7.60
N TYR A 21 0.00 1.23 -8.30
CA TYR A 21 0.57 0.11 -9.03
C TYR A 21 0.93 -1.06 -8.12
N GLY A 22 1.66 -0.79 -7.03
CA GLY A 22 2.16 -1.84 -6.14
C GLY A 22 1.06 -2.61 -5.40
N LEU A 23 -0.13 -2.03 -5.21
CA LEU A 23 -1.29 -2.70 -4.58
C LEU A 23 -2.38 -3.13 -5.58
N THR A 24 -2.14 -3.00 -6.89
CA THR A 24 -3.14 -3.40 -7.89
C THR A 24 -3.44 -4.90 -7.77
N PRO A 25 -4.72 -5.27 -7.53
CA PRO A 25 -5.12 -6.66 -7.57
C PRO A 25 -4.90 -7.21 -8.98
N LYS A 26 -4.00 -8.19 -9.13
CA LYS A 26 -3.88 -8.95 -10.37
C LYS A 26 -4.86 -10.10 -10.32
N ASP A 27 -5.78 -10.10 -11.26
CA ASP A 27 -6.85 -11.09 -11.33
C ASP A 27 -6.31 -12.40 -11.90
N ILE A 28 -6.61 -13.50 -11.24
CA ILE A 28 -6.45 -14.85 -11.79
C ILE A 28 -7.82 -15.48 -11.67
N LYS A 29 -8.28 -16.11 -12.76
CA LYS A 29 -9.44 -17.01 -12.76
C LYS A 29 -9.25 -18.06 -11.67
N THR A 30 -9.77 -17.80 -10.47
CA THR A 30 -9.68 -18.73 -9.34
C THR A 30 -10.77 -19.77 -9.48
N VAL A 31 -10.39 -21.05 -9.43
CA VAL A 31 -11.32 -22.19 -9.29
C VAL A 31 -11.81 -22.31 -7.83
N TYR A 32 -11.23 -21.54 -6.90
CA TYR A 32 -11.54 -21.57 -5.46
C TYR A 32 -12.08 -20.22 -4.98
N HIS A 33 -13.35 -20.18 -4.57
CA HIS A 33 -13.93 -19.05 -3.84
C HIS A 33 -13.53 -19.15 -2.36
N GLY A 34 -12.44 -18.47 -2.00
CA GLY A 34 -11.91 -18.47 -0.63
C GLY A 34 -12.84 -17.84 0.41
N GLN A 35 -12.61 -18.22 1.68
CA GLN A 35 -13.25 -17.72 2.90
C GLN A 35 -13.39 -16.18 2.96
N PHE A 36 -14.35 -15.67 3.75
CA PHE A 36 -14.60 -14.23 4.00
C PHE A 36 -13.32 -13.37 4.16
N PHE A 37 -12.31 -13.95 4.81
CA PHE A 37 -11.03 -13.32 5.06
C PHE A 37 -10.26 -12.91 3.78
N GLU A 38 -10.38 -13.66 2.69
CA GLU A 38 -9.67 -13.34 1.45
C GLU A 38 -10.30 -12.22 0.65
N THR A 39 -11.64 -12.18 0.64
CA THR A 39 -12.41 -11.10 0.02
C THR A 39 -12.15 -9.78 0.74
N MET A 40 -12.04 -9.80 2.07
CA MET A 40 -11.64 -8.64 2.86
C MET A 40 -10.30 -8.06 2.38
N VAL A 41 -9.26 -8.87 2.15
CA VAL A 41 -7.94 -8.36 1.72
C VAL A 41 -8.01 -7.58 0.41
N LEU A 42 -8.81 -8.02 -0.55
CA LEU A 42 -9.00 -7.30 -1.81
C LEU A 42 -9.68 -5.96 -1.58
N ILE A 43 -10.73 -5.94 -0.75
CA ILE A 43 -11.42 -4.70 -0.36
C ILE A 43 -10.42 -3.73 0.31
N TRP A 44 -9.60 -4.22 1.24
CA TRP A 44 -8.57 -3.42 1.90
C TRP A 44 -7.50 -2.88 0.93
N ALA A 45 -7.03 -3.71 -0.01
CA ALA A 45 -6.07 -3.29 -1.03
C ALA A 45 -6.65 -2.21 -1.97
N VAL A 46 -7.94 -2.30 -2.31
CA VAL A 46 -8.61 -1.26 -3.10
C VAL A 46 -8.81 0.00 -2.28
N ALA A 47 -9.30 -0.11 -1.04
CA ALA A 47 -9.53 1.02 -0.15
C ALA A 47 -8.25 1.83 0.09
N THR A 48 -7.12 1.16 0.35
CA THR A 48 -5.83 1.82 0.60
C THR A 48 -5.32 2.57 -0.63
N ARG A 49 -5.57 2.06 -1.85
CA ARG A 49 -5.26 2.78 -3.09
C ARG A 49 -6.09 4.05 -3.23
N ILE A 50 -7.40 3.96 -2.97
CA ILE A 50 -8.30 5.11 -3.04
C ILE A 50 -7.88 6.17 -2.04
N VAL A 51 -7.66 5.80 -0.77
CA VAL A 51 -7.23 6.73 0.29
C VAL A 51 -5.91 7.41 -0.08
N ALA A 52 -4.89 6.65 -0.53
CA ALA A 52 -3.60 7.24 -0.91
C ALA A 52 -3.71 8.21 -2.10
N MET A 53 -4.52 7.88 -3.12
CA MET A 53 -4.79 8.77 -4.26
C MET A 53 -5.48 10.05 -3.80
N THR A 54 -6.55 9.93 -3.01
CA THR A 54 -7.30 11.08 -2.50
C THR A 54 -6.43 11.99 -1.64
N LEU A 55 -5.61 11.43 -0.75
CA LEU A 55 -4.68 12.20 0.07
C LEU A 55 -3.63 12.94 -0.79
N SER A 56 -3.08 12.27 -1.81
CA SER A 56 -2.11 12.89 -2.73
C SER A 56 -2.73 14.07 -3.48
N THR A 57 -3.91 13.84 -4.08
CA THR A 57 -4.64 14.87 -4.84
C THR A 57 -5.04 16.04 -3.94
N PHE A 58 -5.58 15.76 -2.76
CA PHE A 58 -5.95 16.79 -1.80
C PHE A 58 -4.75 17.62 -1.36
N HIS A 59 -3.60 16.99 -1.08
CA HIS A 59 -2.37 17.69 -0.69
C HIS A 59 -1.87 18.59 -1.83
N VAL A 60 -1.88 18.12 -3.08
CA VAL A 60 -1.52 18.95 -4.25
C VAL A 60 -2.49 20.12 -4.43
N ILE A 61 -3.80 19.90 -4.32
CA ILE A 61 -4.82 20.96 -4.45
C ILE A 61 -4.60 22.03 -3.39
N VAL A 62 -4.43 21.64 -2.12
CA VAL A 62 -4.19 22.59 -1.03
C VAL A 62 -2.88 23.34 -1.27
N MET A 63 -1.79 22.69 -1.66
CA MET A 63 -0.52 23.37 -1.91
C MET A 63 -0.60 24.40 -3.04
N VAL A 64 -1.25 24.05 -4.16
CA VAL A 64 -1.47 24.97 -5.28
C VAL A 64 -2.39 26.12 -4.86
N ALA A 65 -3.44 25.81 -4.11
CA ALA A 65 -4.35 26.80 -3.55
C ALA A 65 -3.63 27.87 -2.71
N LEU A 66 -2.66 27.45 -1.91
CA LEU A 66 -1.86 28.35 -1.09
C LEU A 66 -0.96 29.27 -1.93
N ASP A 67 -0.47 28.81 -3.07
CA ASP A 67 0.41 29.59 -3.97
C ASP A 67 -0.35 30.63 -4.80
N PHE A 68 -1.67 30.48 -4.92
CA PHE A 68 -2.55 31.37 -5.68
C PHE A 68 -3.77 31.85 -4.86
N PRO A 69 -3.55 32.54 -3.72
CA PRO A 69 -4.62 32.90 -2.80
C PRO A 69 -5.67 33.82 -3.44
N GLN A 70 -5.29 34.64 -4.42
CA GLN A 70 -6.23 35.54 -5.12
C GLN A 70 -7.35 34.83 -5.91
N HIS A 71 -7.21 33.53 -6.18
CA HIS A 71 -8.18 32.76 -6.97
C HIS A 71 -9.10 31.89 -6.11
N ILE A 72 -9.02 31.98 -4.79
CA ILE A 72 -9.77 31.12 -3.86
C ILE A 72 -10.66 31.95 -2.96
N SER A 73 -11.93 31.57 -2.89
CA SER A 73 -12.89 32.18 -1.98
C SER A 73 -12.46 31.96 -0.52
N PRO A 74 -12.51 32.99 0.34
CA PRO A 74 -12.16 32.88 1.77
C PRO A 74 -12.94 31.76 2.49
N ALA A 75 -14.21 31.55 2.14
CA ALA A 75 -15.03 30.50 2.71
C ALA A 75 -14.49 29.09 2.43
N ILE A 76 -13.98 28.85 1.21
CA ILE A 76 -13.37 27.57 0.80
C ILE A 76 -12.05 27.37 1.53
N PHE A 77 -11.27 28.45 1.70
CA PHE A 77 -10.02 28.41 2.44
C PHE A 77 -10.23 28.03 3.91
N GLU A 78 -11.24 28.61 4.57
CA GLU A 78 -11.61 28.26 5.95
C GLU A 78 -12.14 26.83 6.07
N THR A 79 -12.82 26.29 5.05
CA THR A 79 -13.27 24.88 5.07
C THR A 79 -12.11 23.89 4.89
N LEU A 80 -11.16 24.22 4.01
CA LEU A 80 -9.96 23.42 3.75
C LEU A 80 -8.93 23.55 4.88
N CYS A 81 -8.93 24.68 5.58
CA CYS A 81 -7.95 25.03 6.60
C CYS A 81 -8.67 25.64 7.81
N PRO A 82 -9.40 24.83 8.61
CA PRO A 82 -10.26 25.33 9.69
C PRO A 82 -9.53 25.94 10.89
N TYR A 83 -8.19 26.02 10.86
CA TYR A 83 -7.39 26.55 11.96
C TYR A 83 -6.30 27.51 11.45
N PRO A 84 -6.26 28.77 11.94
CA PRO A 84 -5.19 29.69 11.62
C PRO A 84 -3.94 29.25 12.39
N SER A 85 -2.88 28.94 11.67
CA SER A 85 -1.55 28.81 12.26
C SER A 85 -0.54 29.35 11.28
N THR A 86 0.55 29.88 11.82
CA THR A 86 1.79 30.30 11.15
C THR A 86 2.50 29.20 10.34
N SER A 87 1.84 28.05 10.14
CA SER A 87 2.34 26.76 9.62
C SER A 87 1.76 26.43 8.24
N ILE A 88 1.43 27.44 7.43
CA ILE A 88 0.95 27.23 6.05
C ILE A 88 2.12 27.02 5.09
N ASP A 89 3.24 27.66 5.38
CA ASP A 89 4.44 27.54 4.56
C ASP A 89 5.12 26.17 4.71
N THR A 90 4.99 25.51 5.87
CA THR A 90 5.56 24.17 6.11
C THR A 90 4.97 23.09 5.20
N LEU A 91 3.73 23.25 4.72
CA LEU A 91 3.12 22.37 3.73
C LEU A 91 3.88 22.38 2.40
N ARG A 92 4.64 23.44 2.10
CA ARG A 92 5.46 23.54 0.89
C ARG A 92 6.82 22.88 1.03
N ASP A 93 7.26 22.64 2.26
CA ASP A 93 8.60 22.14 2.54
C ASP A 93 8.78 20.69 2.09
N LEU A 94 9.92 20.43 1.42
CA LEU A 94 10.41 19.09 1.14
C LEU A 94 11.26 18.62 2.30
N THR A 95 10.64 17.91 3.23
CA THR A 95 11.36 17.34 4.36
C THR A 95 12.06 16.04 3.96
N THR A 96 13.15 15.73 4.64
CA THR A 96 13.90 14.47 4.41
C THR A 96 13.01 13.25 4.62
N THR A 97 12.11 13.30 5.61
CA THR A 97 11.15 12.22 5.91
C THR A 97 10.16 12.00 4.77
N PHE A 98 9.68 13.08 4.13
CA PHE A 98 8.80 12.99 2.97
C PHE A 98 9.53 12.36 1.78
N VAL A 99 10.71 12.87 1.44
CA VAL A 99 11.49 12.37 0.29
C VAL A 99 11.86 10.90 0.50
N LEU A 100 12.27 10.52 1.72
CA LEU A 100 12.55 9.13 2.06
C LEU A 100 11.29 8.25 1.94
N GLY A 101 10.14 8.74 2.41
CA GLY A 101 8.85 8.05 2.26
C GLY A 101 8.51 7.77 0.79
N VAL A 102 8.62 8.79 -0.08
CA VAL A 102 8.38 8.64 -1.53
C VAL A 102 9.39 7.68 -2.15
N PHE A 103 10.67 7.77 -1.78
CA PHE A 103 11.70 6.87 -2.28
C PHE A 103 11.43 5.41 -1.93
N VAL A 104 11.12 5.13 -0.66
CA VAL A 104 10.77 3.77 -0.20
C VAL A 104 9.49 3.28 -0.87
N MET A 105 8.51 4.16 -1.13
CA MET A 105 7.29 3.84 -1.87
C MET A 105 7.60 3.33 -3.28
N VAL A 106 8.48 4.04 -4.00
CA VAL A 106 8.90 3.66 -5.36
C VAL A 106 9.61 2.31 -5.32
N LEU A 107 10.57 2.12 -4.40
CA LEU A 107 11.29 0.84 -4.26
C LEU A 107 10.34 -0.32 -3.93
N ALA A 108 9.39 -0.10 -3.03
CA ALA A 108 8.38 -1.10 -2.67
C ALA A 108 7.52 -1.48 -3.88
N SER A 109 7.11 -0.48 -4.67
CA SER A 109 6.34 -0.65 -5.89
C SER A 109 7.11 -1.42 -6.97
N LEU A 110 8.39 -1.11 -7.16
CA LEU A 110 9.28 -1.83 -8.09
C LEU A 110 9.50 -3.28 -7.64
N LEU A 111 9.73 -3.52 -6.35
CA LEU A 111 9.84 -4.87 -5.80
C LEU A 111 8.55 -5.67 -6.06
N ARG A 112 7.38 -5.06 -5.87
CA ARG A 112 6.08 -5.65 -6.18
C ARG A 112 5.93 -5.94 -7.67
N GLY A 113 6.34 -5.00 -8.53
CA GLY A 113 6.42 -5.17 -9.98
C GLY A 113 7.29 -6.36 -10.39
N TRP A 114 8.47 -6.50 -9.79
CA TRP A 114 9.37 -7.63 -10.02
C TRP A 114 8.73 -8.95 -9.58
N CYS A 115 8.10 -8.98 -8.40
CA CYS A 115 7.37 -10.16 -7.93
C CYS A 115 6.23 -10.55 -8.88
N PHE A 116 5.47 -9.56 -9.37
CA PHE A 116 4.40 -9.79 -10.33
C PHE A 116 4.92 -10.33 -11.66
N HIS A 117 6.04 -9.81 -12.14
CA HIS A 117 6.65 -10.26 -13.39
C HIS A 117 7.20 -11.68 -13.26
N THR A 118 7.90 -11.98 -12.15
CA THR A 118 8.52 -13.29 -11.92
C THR A 118 7.49 -14.39 -11.66
N LEU A 119 6.42 -14.14 -10.91
CA LEU A 119 5.35 -15.12 -10.73
C LEU A 119 4.37 -15.17 -11.91
N GLY A 120 4.21 -14.06 -12.65
CA GLY A 120 3.30 -13.97 -13.79
C GLY A 120 1.88 -14.45 -13.44
N ARG A 121 1.41 -15.48 -14.16
CA ARG A 121 0.08 -16.09 -13.96
C ARG A 121 -0.07 -16.87 -12.64
N LEU A 122 1.01 -17.08 -11.88
CA LEU A 122 1.00 -17.72 -10.57
C LEU A 122 0.84 -16.69 -9.43
N PHE A 123 0.88 -15.38 -9.73
CA PHE A 123 0.73 -14.35 -8.71
C PHE A 123 -0.72 -14.26 -8.22
N THR A 124 -1.04 -14.89 -7.10
CA THR A 124 -2.39 -14.89 -6.54
C THR A 124 -2.51 -14.00 -5.30
N TYR A 125 -3.48 -13.07 -5.31
CA TYR A 125 -3.92 -12.34 -4.12
C TYR A 125 -4.77 -13.21 -3.17
N ARG A 126 -5.34 -14.32 -3.67
CA ARG A 126 -6.07 -15.35 -2.92
C ARG A 126 -5.16 -16.56 -2.70
N VAL A 127 -5.31 -17.30 -1.61
CA VAL A 127 -4.63 -18.59 -1.43
C VAL A 127 -5.33 -19.61 -2.32
N ALA A 128 -4.96 -19.63 -3.60
CA ALA A 128 -5.46 -20.61 -4.56
C ALA A 128 -4.38 -21.66 -4.82
N VAL A 129 -4.69 -22.92 -4.55
CA VAL A 129 -3.91 -24.05 -5.03
C VAL A 129 -4.30 -24.26 -6.48
N THR A 130 -3.39 -23.99 -7.40
CA THR A 130 -3.62 -24.27 -8.82
C THR A 130 -3.07 -25.66 -9.09
N SER A 131 -3.79 -26.51 -9.82
CA SER A 131 -3.41 -27.91 -10.11
C SER A 131 -2.04 -28.06 -10.78
N ASN A 132 -1.51 -26.99 -11.40
CA ASN A 132 -0.19 -26.92 -12.03
C ASN A 132 0.77 -25.95 -11.29
N HIS A 133 0.76 -25.94 -9.95
CA HIS A 133 1.66 -25.05 -9.20
C HIS A 133 3.12 -25.48 -9.37
N ILE A 134 3.94 -24.63 -10.01
CA ILE A 134 5.39 -24.76 -10.05
C ILE A 134 6.02 -23.85 -8.99
N LEU A 135 7.06 -24.36 -8.32
CA LEU A 135 7.85 -23.57 -7.39
C LEU A 135 8.76 -22.64 -8.19
N VAL A 136 8.55 -21.33 -8.05
CA VAL A 136 9.39 -20.31 -8.69
C VAL A 136 10.51 -19.91 -7.73
N THR A 137 11.76 -20.19 -8.12
CA THR A 137 12.97 -19.85 -7.36
C THR A 137 13.85 -18.80 -8.03
N SER A 138 13.37 -18.19 -9.12
CA SER A 138 14.07 -17.13 -9.85
C SER A 138 13.71 -15.73 -9.34
N GLY A 139 14.49 -14.72 -9.72
CA GLY A 139 14.22 -13.31 -9.40
C GLY A 139 14.24 -13.05 -7.89
N PRO A 140 13.29 -12.26 -7.34
CA PRO A 140 13.32 -11.90 -5.92
C PRO A 140 13.03 -13.10 -5.00
N TYR A 141 12.45 -14.17 -5.54
CA TYR A 141 12.16 -15.42 -4.83
C TYR A 141 13.41 -16.29 -4.60
N ALA A 142 14.52 -16.00 -5.28
CA ALA A 142 15.81 -16.66 -5.03
C ALA A 142 16.41 -16.27 -3.67
N TYR A 143 16.12 -15.06 -3.20
CA TYR A 143 16.73 -14.50 -1.97
C TYR A 143 15.85 -14.71 -0.75
N VAL A 144 14.53 -14.58 -0.90
CA VAL A 144 13.56 -14.70 0.19
C VAL A 144 12.32 -15.44 -0.28
N ARG A 145 11.68 -16.21 0.61
CA ARG A 145 10.49 -17.01 0.24
C ARG A 145 9.27 -16.16 -0.14
N HIS A 146 9.11 -14.98 0.46
CA HIS A 146 7.94 -14.12 0.28
C HIS A 146 8.33 -12.63 0.07
N PRO A 147 9.08 -12.30 -1.00
CA PRO A 147 9.55 -10.93 -1.27
C PRO A 147 8.38 -9.93 -1.42
N SER A 148 7.26 -10.41 -1.97
CA SER A 148 6.06 -9.61 -2.12
C SER A 148 5.44 -9.17 -0.78
N TYR A 149 5.64 -9.92 0.32
CA TYR A 149 5.13 -9.52 1.63
C TYR A 149 5.98 -8.39 2.21
N THR A 150 7.29 -8.45 2.01
CA THR A 150 8.21 -7.34 2.30
C THR A 150 7.79 -6.09 1.54
N GLY A 151 7.47 -6.22 0.24
CA GLY A 151 6.94 -5.12 -0.57
C GLY A 151 5.69 -4.48 0.03
N VAL A 152 4.71 -5.27 0.50
CA VAL A 152 3.49 -4.73 1.16
C VAL A 152 3.84 -3.97 2.44
N PHE A 153 4.72 -4.49 3.29
CA PHE A 153 5.14 -3.77 4.50
C PHE A 153 5.86 -2.47 4.19
N MET A 154 6.74 -2.46 3.18
CA MET A 154 7.41 -1.24 2.73
C MET A 154 6.41 -0.23 2.17
N MET A 155 5.38 -0.65 1.42
CA MET A 155 4.31 0.23 0.93
C MET A 155 3.51 0.85 2.08
N LEU A 156 3.21 0.06 3.11
CA LEU A 156 2.53 0.59 4.30
C LEU A 156 3.44 1.60 5.03
N ALA A 157 4.67 1.21 5.38
CA ALA A 157 5.59 2.09 6.08
C ALA A 157 5.82 3.41 5.32
N SER A 158 6.07 3.32 4.00
CA SER A 158 6.26 4.50 3.16
C SER A 158 5.04 5.41 3.09
N ALA A 159 3.82 4.87 2.97
CA ALA A 159 2.59 5.67 3.04
C ALA A 159 2.46 6.40 4.39
N ALA A 160 2.85 5.75 5.50
CA ALA A 160 2.88 6.40 6.80
C ALA A 160 3.87 7.58 6.82
N PHE A 161 5.10 7.38 6.33
CA PHE A 161 6.11 8.45 6.26
C PHE A 161 5.68 9.59 5.34
N THR A 162 5.15 9.28 4.15
CA THR A 162 4.75 10.27 3.14
C THR A 162 3.53 11.07 3.56
N TYR A 163 2.49 10.44 4.14
CA TYR A 163 1.20 11.11 4.36
C TYR A 163 0.88 11.43 5.82
N LEU A 164 1.45 10.71 6.79
CA LEU A 164 1.10 10.87 8.21
C LEU A 164 2.23 11.45 9.05
N LEU A 165 3.46 10.95 8.91
CA LEU A 165 4.57 11.22 9.83
C LEU A 165 5.50 12.35 9.39
N SER A 166 5.52 12.70 8.10
CA SER A 166 6.36 13.81 7.65
C SER A 166 5.88 15.14 8.23
N HIS A 167 6.84 15.94 8.70
CA HIS A 167 6.66 17.36 8.96
C HIS A 167 6.21 18.05 7.66
N GLY A 168 5.32 19.04 7.75
CA GLY A 168 4.66 19.68 6.61
C GLY A 168 3.59 18.82 5.94
N ASN A 169 3.00 17.85 6.66
CA ASN A 169 1.84 17.09 6.19
C ASN A 169 0.54 17.59 6.83
N TYR A 170 -0.51 17.62 6.02
CA TYR A 170 -1.85 18.04 6.43
C TYR A 170 -2.39 17.27 7.65
N ILE A 171 -2.06 15.97 7.78
CA ILE A 171 -2.55 15.10 8.84
C ILE A 171 -1.88 15.40 10.20
N GLY A 172 -0.57 15.66 10.21
CA GLY A 172 0.24 15.76 11.44
C GLY A 172 0.26 17.15 12.08
N GLU A 173 0.25 18.22 11.28
CA GLU A 173 0.46 19.58 11.80
C GLU A 173 -0.82 20.38 12.08
N ARG A 174 -1.97 19.97 11.54
CA ARG A 174 -3.21 20.77 11.60
C ARG A 174 -4.33 20.15 12.41
N GLY A 175 -3.99 19.29 13.37
CA GLY A 175 -4.97 18.79 14.31
C GLY A 175 -6.12 18.04 13.63
N ILE A 176 -5.82 17.20 12.63
CA ILE A 176 -6.85 16.37 11.98
C ILE A 176 -7.61 15.53 13.02
N GLY A 177 -6.98 15.24 14.17
CA GLY A 177 -7.59 14.63 15.36
C GLY A 177 -8.80 15.38 15.94
N PHE A 178 -8.92 16.68 15.66
CA PHE A 178 -10.04 17.54 16.04
C PHE A 178 -11.00 17.83 14.86
N THR A 179 -10.62 17.49 13.63
CA THR A 179 -11.50 17.56 12.46
C THR A 179 -12.33 16.27 12.32
N PRO A 180 -13.45 16.29 11.55
CA PRO A 180 -14.17 15.07 11.21
C PRO A 180 -13.32 14.01 10.52
N TRP A 181 -12.16 14.36 9.95
CA TRP A 181 -11.30 13.48 9.16
C TRP A 181 -10.35 12.59 9.98
N LYS A 182 -10.37 12.67 11.31
CA LYS A 182 -9.55 11.82 12.21
C LYS A 182 -9.70 10.32 11.98
N TRP A 183 -10.82 9.88 11.42
CA TRP A 183 -11.05 8.49 11.07
C TRP A 183 -10.02 7.93 10.07
N LEU A 184 -9.36 8.78 9.27
CA LEU A 184 -8.29 8.36 8.36
C LEU A 184 -7.06 7.83 9.11
N ILE A 185 -6.75 8.39 10.28
CA ILE A 185 -5.66 7.89 11.15
C ILE A 185 -6.04 6.52 11.71
N TYR A 186 -7.25 6.39 12.26
CA TYR A 186 -7.72 5.10 12.77
C TYR A 186 -7.79 4.04 11.66
N TYR A 187 -8.29 4.42 10.48
CA TYR A 187 -8.27 3.57 9.29
C TYR A 187 -6.86 3.09 8.96
N TRP A 188 -5.87 3.98 8.99
CA TRP A 188 -4.48 3.63 8.73
C TRP A 188 -3.93 2.60 9.72
N VAL A 189 -4.16 2.82 11.02
CA VAL A 189 -3.73 1.89 12.08
C VAL A 189 -4.42 0.53 11.95
N ILE A 190 -5.74 0.52 11.72
CA ILE A 190 -6.51 -0.69 11.47
C ILE A 190 -5.98 -1.44 10.25
N CYS A 191 -5.67 -0.70 9.18
CA CYS A 191 -5.14 -1.29 7.96
C CYS A 191 -3.79 -1.98 8.20
N VAL A 192 -2.86 -1.32 8.91
CA VAL A 192 -1.54 -1.91 9.24
C VAL A 192 -1.73 -3.16 10.10
N ALA A 193 -2.54 -3.08 11.16
CA ALA A 193 -2.82 -4.21 12.04
C ALA A 193 -3.43 -5.39 11.26
N TYR A 194 -4.43 -5.12 10.43
CA TYR A 194 -5.07 -6.12 9.57
C TYR A 194 -4.08 -6.74 8.58
N SER A 195 -3.24 -5.94 7.91
CA SER A 195 -2.23 -6.45 6.97
C SER A 195 -1.23 -7.37 7.66
N VAL A 196 -0.77 -7.03 8.86
CA VAL A 196 0.12 -7.90 9.66
C VAL A 196 -0.56 -9.25 9.97
N ILE A 197 -1.79 -9.20 10.49
CA ILE A 197 -2.54 -10.41 10.86
C ILE A 197 -2.83 -11.26 9.61
N SER A 198 -3.19 -10.62 8.51
CA SER A 198 -3.51 -11.27 7.24
C SER A 198 -2.31 -11.97 6.62
N LEU A 199 -1.17 -11.30 6.54
CA LEU A 199 0.05 -11.91 6.00
C LEU A 199 0.54 -13.07 6.87
N ARG A 200 0.43 -12.98 8.20
CA ARG A 200 0.74 -14.09 9.11
C ARG A 200 -0.16 -15.30 8.89
N LYS A 201 -1.48 -15.10 8.81
CA LYS A 201 -2.44 -16.18 8.54
C LYS A 201 -2.19 -16.82 7.17
N ARG A 202 -1.97 -16.01 6.14
CA ARG A 202 -1.67 -16.47 4.77
C ARG A 202 -0.36 -17.25 4.68
N GLY A 203 0.69 -16.79 5.36
CA GLY A 203 1.96 -17.52 5.45
C GLY A 203 1.83 -18.85 6.18
N ALA A 204 0.96 -18.95 7.20
CA ALA A 204 0.66 -20.22 7.85
C ALA A 204 -0.16 -21.16 6.95
N SER A 205 -1.16 -20.65 6.23
CA SER A 205 -1.95 -21.48 5.30
C SER A 205 -1.11 -22.02 4.14
N ARG A 206 -0.26 -21.19 3.51
CA ARG A 206 0.63 -21.64 2.42
C ARG A 206 1.56 -22.77 2.87
N ARG A 207 2.17 -22.66 4.06
CA ARG A 207 3.00 -23.73 4.62
C ARG A 207 2.25 -25.04 4.84
N ARG A 208 1.00 -24.99 5.31
CA ARG A 208 0.19 -26.19 5.49
C ARG A 208 -0.13 -26.89 4.17
N VAL A 209 -0.43 -26.10 3.13
CA VAL A 209 -0.68 -26.63 1.78
C VAL A 209 0.59 -27.30 1.24
N ASP A 210 1.73 -26.63 1.30
CA ASP A 210 3.01 -27.18 0.84
C ASP A 210 3.34 -28.49 1.58
N GLU A 211 3.10 -28.54 2.89
CA GLU A 211 3.31 -29.74 3.69
C GLU A 211 2.35 -30.88 3.32
N SER A 212 1.07 -30.59 3.09
CA SER A 212 0.10 -31.60 2.64
C SER A 212 0.42 -32.15 1.24
N ASP A 213 0.87 -31.30 0.33
CA ASP A 213 1.26 -31.70 -1.03
C ASP A 213 2.52 -32.57 -1.00
N VAL A 214 3.50 -32.23 -0.17
CA VAL A 214 4.69 -33.07 0.05
C VAL A 214 4.30 -34.42 0.63
N ARG A 215 3.47 -34.46 1.69
CA ARG A 215 3.00 -35.71 2.30
C ARG A 215 2.26 -36.59 1.29
N ARG A 216 1.40 -36.01 0.46
CA ARG A 216 0.68 -36.72 -0.61
C ARG A 216 1.65 -37.36 -1.62
N ARG A 217 2.63 -36.60 -2.12
CA ARG A 217 3.63 -37.14 -3.07
C ARG A 217 4.48 -38.24 -2.46
N VAL A 218 4.85 -38.13 -1.18
CA VAL A 218 5.58 -39.19 -0.47
C VAL A 218 4.74 -40.46 -0.35
N ALA A 219 3.44 -40.35 -0.04
CA ALA A 219 2.53 -41.49 0.01
C ALA A 219 2.35 -42.17 -1.36
N GLU A 220 2.24 -41.39 -2.43
CA GLU A 220 2.18 -41.89 -3.82
C GLU A 220 3.48 -42.66 -4.19
N ILE A 221 4.66 -42.16 -3.82
CA ILE A 221 5.95 -42.83 -4.07
C ILE A 221 6.10 -44.10 -3.23
N GLN A 222 5.60 -44.11 -1.99
CA GLN A 222 5.68 -45.26 -1.09
C GLN A 222 4.65 -46.36 -1.38
N GLY A 223 3.88 -46.25 -2.48
CA GLY A 223 2.94 -47.29 -2.90
C GLY A 223 1.73 -47.47 -1.99
N LYS A 224 1.48 -46.53 -1.07
CA LYS A 224 0.26 -46.53 -0.24
C LYS A 224 -0.82 -45.74 -0.99
N GLY A 225 -1.59 -46.46 -1.81
CA GLY A 225 -2.84 -45.94 -2.37
C GLY A 225 -3.77 -45.41 -1.26
N PRO A 226 -4.67 -44.46 -1.57
CA PRO A 226 -5.50 -43.82 -0.57
C PRO A 226 -6.40 -44.85 0.14
N VAL A 227 -6.31 -44.88 1.47
CA VAL A 227 -7.26 -45.55 2.37
C VAL A 227 -8.32 -44.53 2.78
#